data_AF-A0A1H6G4I8-F1
#
_entry.id   AF-A0A1H6G4I8-F1
#
_cell.length_a   1.000
_cell.length_b   1.000
_cell.length_c   1.000
_cell.angle_alpha   90.00
_cell.angle_beta   90.00
_cell.angle_gamma   90.00
#
_symmetry.space_group_name_H-M   'P 1'
#
loop_
_entity.id
_entity.type
_entity.pdbx_description
1 polymer ?
#
loop_
_entity_poly.entity_id
_entity_poly.type
_entity_poly.pdbx_seq_one_letter_code
_entity_poly.pdbx_strand_id
1 'polypeptide(L)'
;MNVEHATEQVRDALQRFGMNPDEIRYAESRNLFYVRIGVNGTAERYFADVGELGGSDAVSAVVDPTRLQSAVRQIDGTEVSDGRIHIDGSTREAHFQIRIE
;
A
#
# COMPACT_ATOMS: atom_id res chain seq x y z
N MET A 1 -6.95 20.54 5.12
CA MET A 1 -6.84 19.08 5.28
C MET A 1 -6.15 18.80 6.60
N ASN A 2 -6.73 17.96 7.45
CA ASN A 2 -6.05 17.49 8.66
C ASN A 2 -5.20 16.27 8.29
N VAL A 3 -3.88 16.38 8.41
CA VAL A 3 -2.92 15.34 7.95
C VAL A 3 -3.09 14.03 8.73
N GLU A 4 -3.38 14.10 10.02
CA GLU A 4 -3.57 12.91 10.85
C GLU A 4 -4.83 12.14 10.41
N HIS A 5 -5.94 12.86 10.26
CA HIS A 5 -7.20 12.30 9.77
C HIS A 5 -7.11 11.76 8.34
N ALA A 6 -6.42 12.47 7.43
CA ALA A 6 -6.16 12.02 6.07
C ALA A 6 -5.27 10.76 6.03
N THR A 7 -4.28 10.67 6.93
CA THR A 7 -3.42 9.49 7.08
C THR A 7 -4.23 8.27 7.48
N GLU A 8 -5.18 8.43 8.42
CA GLU A 8 -6.10 7.37 8.84
C GLU A 8 -7.00 6.92 7.68
N GLN A 9 -7.54 7.85 6.90
CA GLN A 9 -8.37 7.51 5.73
C GLN A 9 -7.62 6.74 4.66
N VAL A 10 -6.36 7.10 4.37
CA VAL A 10 -5.50 6.35 3.46
C VAL A 10 -5.27 4.92 3.99
N ARG A 11 -5.01 4.77 5.29
CA ARG A 11 -4.85 3.46 5.93
C ARG A 11 -6.11 2.62 5.81
N ASP A 12 -7.26 3.19 6.17
CA ASP A 12 -8.55 2.50 6.12
C ASP A 12 -8.91 2.06 4.71
N ALA A 13 -8.67 2.93 3.71
CA ALA A 13 -8.89 2.58 2.31
C ALA A 13 -8.04 1.38 1.90
N LEU A 14 -6.73 1.38 2.19
CA LEU A 14 -5.83 0.26 1.87
C LEU A 14 -6.25 -1.04 2.58
N GLN A 15 -6.59 -0.95 3.87
CA GLN A 15 -6.97 -2.10 4.69
C GLN A 15 -8.29 -2.74 4.25
N ARG A 16 -9.25 -1.96 3.73
CA ARG A 16 -10.50 -2.51 3.13
C ARG A 16 -10.22 -3.45 1.96
N PHE A 17 -9.13 -3.20 1.23
CA PHE A 17 -8.68 -4.08 0.15
C PHE A 17 -7.66 -5.13 0.63
N GLY A 18 -7.50 -5.33 1.94
CA GLY A 18 -6.61 -6.34 2.53
C GLY A 18 -5.12 -6.01 2.40
N MET A 19 -4.76 -4.74 2.19
CA MET A 19 -3.38 -4.28 2.19
C MET A 19 -3.09 -3.58 3.51
N ASN A 20 -2.02 -3.98 4.20
CA ASN A 20 -1.65 -3.34 5.45
C ASN A 20 -0.39 -2.48 5.28
N PRO A 21 -0.49 -1.16 5.41
CA PRO A 21 0.67 -0.29 5.34
C PRO A 21 1.49 -0.34 6.62
N ASP A 22 2.77 -0.68 6.49
CA ASP A 22 3.76 -0.58 7.57
C ASP A 22 4.13 0.88 7.86
N GLU A 23 4.15 1.72 6.81
CA GLU A 23 4.60 3.09 6.89
C GLU A 23 3.71 3.98 6.01
N ILE A 24 3.25 5.09 6.58
CA ILE A 24 2.57 6.16 5.85
C ILE A 24 3.25 7.47 6.25
N ARG A 25 3.80 8.19 5.28
CA ARG A 25 4.49 9.46 5.49
C ARG A 25 3.92 10.54 4.60
N TYR A 26 3.46 11.62 5.21
CA TYR A 26 3.02 12.80 4.47
C TYR A 26 4.22 13.70 4.13
N ALA A 27 4.30 14.14 2.89
CA ALA A 27 5.27 15.12 2.41
C ALA A 27 4.55 16.40 1.99
N GLU A 28 4.56 17.36 2.91
CA GLU A 28 3.86 18.64 2.78
C GLU A 28 4.28 19.43 1.52
N SER A 29 5.57 19.43 1.18
CA SER A 29 6.10 20.16 0.02
C SER A 29 5.54 19.68 -1.34
N ARG A 30 4.97 18.48 -1.39
CA ARG A 30 4.38 17.90 -2.60
C ARG A 30 2.89 17.59 -2.45
N ASN A 31 2.33 17.75 -1.25
CA ASN A 31 0.98 17.32 -0.90
C ASN A 31 0.74 15.82 -1.24
N LEU A 32 1.67 14.95 -0.84
CA LEU A 32 1.64 13.51 -1.14
C LEU A 32 1.86 12.66 0.11
N PHE A 33 1.23 11.49 0.13
CA PHE A 33 1.49 10.41 1.06
C PHE A 33 2.38 9.37 0.39
N TYR A 34 3.48 9.02 1.04
CA TYR A 34 4.30 7.86 0.70
C TYR A 34 3.88 6.69 1.57
N VAL A 35 3.46 5.62 0.93
CA VAL A 35 2.97 4.42 1.60
C VAL A 35 3.85 3.24 1.27
N ARG A 36 4.24 2.46 2.29
CA ARG A 36 4.91 1.15 2.14
C ARG A 36 4.00 0.06 2.68
N ILE A 37 3.69 -0.94 1.85
CA ILE A 37 2.90 -2.11 2.28
C ILE A 37 3.82 -3.17 2.88
N GLY A 38 3.45 -3.63 4.08
CA GLY A 38 4.18 -4.65 4.82
C GLY A 38 3.66 -6.05 4.61
N VAL A 39 4.43 -7.04 5.07
CA VAL A 39 3.98 -8.44 5.13
C VAL A 39 2.99 -8.68 6.27
N ASN A 40 3.09 -7.91 7.36
CA ASN A 40 2.29 -8.16 8.55
C ASN A 40 0.84 -7.71 8.35
N GLY A 41 -0.12 -8.61 8.49
CA GLY A 41 -1.55 -8.28 8.37
C GLY A 41 -2.03 -7.97 6.95
N THR A 42 -1.15 -8.01 5.95
CA THR A 42 -1.54 -8.00 4.54
C THR A 42 -2.10 -9.37 4.16
N ALA A 43 -3.15 -9.39 3.33
CA ALA A 43 -3.80 -10.64 2.94
C ALA A 43 -2.87 -11.53 2.11
N GLU A 44 -2.90 -12.84 2.38
CA GLU A 44 -2.00 -13.82 1.76
C GLU A 44 -2.03 -13.84 0.23
N ARG A 45 -3.16 -13.47 -0.37
CA ARG A 45 -3.31 -13.33 -1.83
C ARG A 45 -2.31 -12.35 -2.46
N TYR A 46 -1.71 -11.45 -1.68
CA TYR A 46 -0.72 -10.49 -2.13
C TYR A 46 0.72 -10.94 -1.91
N PHE A 47 0.96 -12.15 -1.41
CA PHE A 47 2.30 -12.68 -1.25
C PHE A 47 2.72 -13.55 -2.43
N ALA A 48 4.02 -13.55 -2.68
CA ALA A 48 4.72 -14.56 -3.46
C ALA A 48 5.57 -15.39 -2.50
N ASP A 49 5.49 -16.70 -2.64
CA ASP A 49 6.38 -17.62 -1.95
C ASP A 49 7.76 -17.54 -2.58
N VAL A 50 8.76 -17.16 -1.81
CA VAL A 50 10.16 -17.22 -2.23
C VAL A 50 10.79 -18.39 -1.50
N GLY A 51 11.04 -19.47 -2.23
CA GLY A 51 11.88 -20.58 -1.79
C GLY A 51 13.21 -20.55 -2.55
N GLU A 52 14.31 -20.89 -1.89
CA GLU A 52 15.50 -21.31 -2.63
C GLU A 52 15.20 -22.66 -3.30
N LEU A 53 15.31 -22.71 -4.63
CA LEU A 53 15.32 -23.98 -5.37
C LEU A 53 16.52 -24.81 -4.90
N GLY A 54 16.30 -25.73 -3.96
CA GLY A 54 17.28 -26.72 -3.52
C GLY A 54 17.80 -26.58 -2.07
N GLY A 55 17.33 -25.62 -1.29
CA GLY A 55 17.70 -25.44 0.12
C GLY A 55 16.63 -25.95 1.09
N SER A 56 17.04 -26.52 2.23
CA SER A 56 16.13 -26.94 3.31
C SER A 56 15.59 -25.76 4.16
N ASP A 57 15.69 -24.54 3.65
CA ASP A 57 15.32 -23.32 4.36
C ASP A 57 13.82 -23.01 4.25
N ALA A 58 13.31 -22.35 5.28
CA ALA A 58 11.90 -21.99 5.38
C ALA A 58 11.50 -21.05 4.23
N VAL A 59 10.38 -21.37 3.57
CA VAL A 59 9.74 -20.50 2.56
C VAL A 59 9.47 -19.14 3.20
N SER A 60 10.06 -18.07 2.64
CA SER A 60 9.82 -16.70 3.10
C SER A 60 8.77 -16.04 2.21
N ALA A 61 7.72 -15.51 2.81
CA ALA A 61 6.69 -14.76 2.09
C ALA A 61 7.15 -13.31 1.89
N VAL A 62 7.13 -12.84 0.65
CA VAL A 62 7.32 -11.42 0.31
C VAL A 62 6.09 -10.89 -0.40
N VAL A 63 5.85 -9.60 -0.29
CA VAL A 63 4.78 -8.92 -1.01
C VAL A 63 5.04 -8.97 -2.51
N ASP A 64 4.09 -9.50 -3.29
CA ASP A 64 4.10 -9.52 -4.75
C ASP A 64 3.70 -8.13 -5.27
N PRO A 65 4.64 -7.35 -5.84
CA PRO A 65 4.36 -5.99 -6.30
C PRO A 65 3.36 -5.96 -7.45
N THR A 66 3.28 -7.02 -8.26
CA THR A 66 2.39 -7.11 -9.42
C THR A 66 0.94 -7.24 -8.98
N ARG A 67 0.68 -8.10 -7.98
CA ARG A 67 -0.67 -8.26 -7.40
C ARG A 67 -1.10 -7.02 -6.65
N LEU A 68 -0.20 -6.40 -5.90
CA LEU A 68 -0.48 -5.12 -5.26
C LEU A 68 -0.80 -4.02 -6.25
N GLN A 69 -0.03 -3.89 -7.33
CA GLN A 69 -0.26 -2.84 -8.31
C GLN A 69 -1.65 -2.98 -8.97
N SER A 70 -2.10 -4.21 -9.20
CA SER A 70 -3.45 -4.49 -9.69
C SER A 70 -4.53 -4.09 -8.67
N ALA A 71 -4.30 -4.35 -7.38
CA ALA A 71 -5.24 -4.01 -6.31
C ALA A 71 -5.29 -2.50 -6.02
N VAL A 72 -4.15 -1.83 -6.02
CA VAL A 72 -4.04 -0.37 -5.79
C VAL A 72 -4.79 0.43 -6.85
N ARG A 73 -4.87 -0.05 -8.10
CA ARG A 73 -5.72 0.56 -9.13
C ARG A 73 -7.21 0.53 -8.81
N GLN A 74 -7.65 -0.36 -7.93
CA GLN A 74 -9.05 -0.38 -7.45
C GLN A 74 -9.29 0.63 -6.32
N ILE A 75 -8.23 1.08 -5.65
CA ILE A 75 -8.31 2.11 -4.61
C ILE A 75 -8.34 3.51 -5.24
N ASP A 76 -7.64 3.70 -6.36
CA ASP A 76 -7.66 4.95 -7.11
C ASP A 76 -9.11 5.36 -7.44
N GLY A 77 -9.48 6.58 -7.04
CA GLY A 77 -10.83 7.11 -7.15
C GLY A 77 -11.77 6.84 -5.97
N THR A 78 -11.31 6.16 -4.92
CA THR A 78 -12.14 5.92 -3.71
C THR A 78 -12.46 7.24 -3.01
N GLU A 79 -13.73 7.45 -2.69
CA GLU A 79 -14.19 8.61 -1.93
C GLU A 79 -13.94 8.43 -0.42
N VAL A 80 -13.36 9.46 0.19
CA VAL A 80 -13.08 9.58 1.62
C VAL A 80 -13.52 10.96 2.12
N SER A 81 -13.55 11.16 3.44
CA SER A 81 -14.08 12.41 3.99
C SER A 81 -13.23 13.64 3.64
N ASP A 82 -11.92 13.48 3.47
CA ASP A 82 -11.02 14.57 3.06
C ASP A 82 -10.94 14.78 1.54
N GLY A 83 -11.66 13.97 0.74
CA GLY A 83 -11.68 14.10 -0.72
C GLY A 83 -11.68 12.75 -1.44
N ARG A 84 -11.05 12.68 -2.61
CA ARG A 84 -10.89 11.46 -3.39
C ARG A 84 -9.44 11.02 -3.40
N ILE A 85 -9.22 9.72 -3.16
CA ILE A 85 -7.89 9.13 -3.20
C ILE A 85 -7.43 9.01 -4.66
N HIS A 86 -6.22 9.48 -4.92
CA HIS A 86 -5.53 9.37 -6.20
C HIS A 86 -4.18 8.69 -6.03
N ILE A 87 -3.84 7.77 -6.95
CA ILE A 87 -2.56 7.07 -6.93
C ILE A 87 -1.64 7.66 -8.00
N ASP A 88 -0.64 8.42 -7.57
CA ASP A 88 0.26 9.15 -8.48
C ASP A 88 1.44 8.28 -8.98
N GLY A 89 1.63 7.07 -8.44
CA GLY A 89 2.57 6.07 -8.98
C GLY A 89 3.08 5.05 -7.97
N SER A 90 3.75 3.99 -8.46
CA SER A 90 4.48 3.02 -7.63
C SER A 90 5.98 3.28 -7.69
N THR A 91 6.62 3.56 -6.55
CA THR A 91 8.03 3.95 -6.49
C THR A 91 9.02 2.77 -6.50
N ARG A 92 8.55 1.54 -6.23
CA ARG A 92 9.21 0.20 -6.32
C ARG A 92 8.56 -0.73 -5.28
N GLU A 93 8.68 -2.06 -5.42
CA GLU A 93 8.53 -3.06 -4.34
C GLU A 93 7.52 -2.72 -3.22
N ALA A 94 6.23 -2.52 -3.57
CA ALA A 94 5.16 -2.21 -2.60
C ALA A 94 5.17 -0.80 -1.97
N HIS A 95 5.85 0.16 -2.59
CA HIS A 95 5.79 1.58 -2.27
C HIS A 95 4.92 2.35 -3.25
N PHE A 96 4.05 3.22 -2.72
CA PHE A 96 3.08 4.00 -3.48
C PHE A 96 3.11 5.47 -3.09
N GLN A 97 2.82 6.33 -4.07
CA GLN A 97 2.54 7.75 -3.87
C GLN A 97 1.04 7.96 -4.00
N ILE A 98 0.44 8.56 -2.97
CA ILE A 98 -1.00 8.76 -2.87
C ILE A 98 -1.28 10.24 -2.62
N ARG A 99 -2.29 10.78 -3.28
CA ARG A 99 -2.79 12.15 -3.10
C ARG A 99 -4.27 12.11 -2.75
N ILE A 100 -4.74 13.14 -2.04
CA ILE A 100 -6.16 13.34 -1.79
C ILE A 100 -6.54 14.70 -2.39
N GLU A 101 -7.57 14.70 -3.24
CA GLU A 101 -8.13 15.89 -3.90
C GLU A 101 -9.57 16.19 -3.48
#